data_AF-A0AAF0UGF3-F1
#
_entry.id   AF-A0AAF0UGF3-F1
#
_cell.length_a   1.000
_cell.length_b   1.000
_cell.length_c   1.000
_cell.angle_alpha   90.00
_cell.angle_beta   90.00
_cell.angle_gamma   90.00
#
_symmetry.space_group_name_H-M   'P 1'
#
loop_
_entity.id
_entity.type
_entity.pdbx_description
1 polymer ?
#
loop_
_entity_poly.entity_id
_entity_poly.type
_entity_poly.pdbx_seq_one_letter_code
_entity_poly.pdbx_strand_id
1 'polypeptide(L)'
;MAPYEAFYGHRCRSPVGWFEVGEVAIIGLDSVHDAMEKVQLIRHRLKTTHSRQKFYADVRRRDLEFQIDDWIFLKVSLTKVVLRFGKKGKLNPSYVVPQDLEKSW
;
A
#
# COMPACT_ATOMS: atom_id res chain seq x y z
N MET A 1 -23.52 -5.93 -24.17
CA MET A 1 -22.30 -5.20 -24.58
C MET A 1 -21.50 -4.89 -23.32
N ALA A 2 -20.21 -5.24 -23.24
CA ALA A 2 -19.39 -4.82 -22.10
C ALA A 2 -19.13 -3.29 -22.21
N PRO A 3 -19.07 -2.53 -21.09
CA PRO A 3 -18.98 -1.07 -21.13
C PRO A 3 -17.85 -0.53 -22.00
N TYR A 4 -16.69 -1.18 -22.00
CA TYR A 4 -15.53 -0.77 -22.79
C TYR A 4 -15.74 -0.84 -24.31
N GLU A 5 -16.40 -1.89 -24.80
CA GLU A 5 -16.67 -2.06 -26.24
C GLU A 5 -17.59 -0.97 -26.79
N ALA A 6 -18.52 -0.49 -25.96
CA ALA A 6 -19.42 0.58 -26.34
C ALA A 6 -18.71 1.94 -26.49
N PHE A 7 -17.65 2.20 -25.72
CA PHE A 7 -16.90 3.46 -25.78
C PHE A 7 -15.83 3.48 -26.87
N TYR A 8 -15.15 2.36 -27.10
CA TYR A 8 -13.94 2.33 -27.94
C TYR A 8 -14.09 1.51 -29.22
N GLY A 9 -15.23 0.85 -29.44
CA GLY A 9 -15.54 0.14 -30.68
C GLY A 9 -14.71 -1.13 -30.92
N HIS A 10 -13.94 -1.58 -29.93
CA HIS A 10 -13.20 -2.84 -29.99
C HIS A 10 -13.22 -3.57 -28.63
N ARG A 11 -12.97 -4.88 -28.68
CA ARG A 11 -12.89 -5.72 -27.47
C ARG A 11 -11.68 -5.33 -26.63
N CYS A 12 -11.82 -5.35 -25.30
CA CYS A 12 -10.70 -5.19 -24.37
C CYS A 12 -9.60 -6.20 -24.71
N ARG A 13 -8.36 -5.75 -24.95
CA ARG A 13 -7.20 -6.64 -24.94
C ARG A 13 -6.76 -6.84 -23.49
N SER A 14 -6.80 -8.08 -23.00
CA SER A 14 -6.23 -8.39 -21.69
C SER A 14 -4.70 -8.31 -21.75
N PRO A 15 -4.01 -7.99 -20.63
CA PRO A 15 -2.54 -7.98 -20.60
C PRO A 15 -1.89 -9.34 -20.94
N VAL A 16 -2.68 -10.42 -20.91
CA VAL A 16 -2.24 -11.78 -21.22
C VAL A 16 -2.15 -12.03 -22.74
N GLY A 17 -2.74 -11.18 -23.58
CA GLY A 17 -2.92 -11.40 -25.02
C GLY A 17 -2.07 -10.52 -25.94
N TRP A 18 -0.83 -10.17 -25.55
CA TRP A 18 0.06 -9.33 -26.36
C TRP A 18 0.85 -10.06 -27.45
N PHE A 19 0.76 -11.39 -27.55
CA PHE A 19 1.45 -12.15 -28.60
C PHE A 19 0.56 -12.30 -29.83
N GLU A 20 1.02 -11.81 -30.98
CA GLU A 20 0.43 -12.16 -32.27
C GLU A 20 0.69 -13.64 -32.54
N VAL A 21 -0.40 -14.40 -32.78
CA VAL A 21 -0.35 -15.83 -33.10
C VAL A 21 0.29 -16.01 -34.47
N GLY A 22 1.63 -15.99 -34.50
CA GLY A 22 2.43 -15.97 -35.72
C GLY A 22 3.88 -15.55 -35.50
N GLU A 23 4.18 -14.81 -34.43
CA GLU A 23 5.54 -14.39 -34.05
C GLU A 23 6.27 -15.39 -33.15
N VAL A 24 5.91 -16.68 -33.20
CA VAL A 24 6.75 -17.73 -32.60
C VAL A 24 7.91 -18.01 -33.57
N ALA A 25 8.68 -16.97 -33.87
CA ALA A 25 9.99 -17.13 -34.49
C ALA A 25 10.82 -17.96 -33.51
N ILE A 26 11.39 -19.05 -34.01
CA ILE A 26 12.20 -20.02 -33.27
C ILE A 26 13.25 -19.24 -32.47
N ILE A 27 12.98 -19.05 -31.16
CA ILE A 27 13.84 -18.25 -30.30
C ILE A 27 15.14 -19.03 -30.11
N GLY A 28 16.24 -18.51 -30.66
CA GLY A 28 17.56 -19.09 -30.48
C GLY A 28 17.95 -19.16 -29.00
N LEU A 29 18.70 -20.19 -28.61
CA LEU A 29 19.12 -20.44 -27.23
C LEU A 29 19.80 -19.21 -26.59
N ASP A 30 20.57 -18.46 -27.38
CA ASP A 30 21.25 -17.23 -26.95
C ASP A 30 20.25 -16.12 -26.58
N SER A 31 19.17 -15.97 -27.34
CA SER A 31 18.11 -14.99 -27.03
C SER A 31 17.31 -15.39 -25.79
N VAL A 32 17.13 -16.69 -25.55
CA VAL A 32 16.54 -17.19 -24.30
C VAL A 32 17.43 -16.86 -23.12
N HIS A 33 18.75 -17.04 -23.27
CA HIS A 33 19.74 -16.73 -22.24
C HIS A 33 19.73 -15.24 -21.88
N ASP A 34 19.82 -14.36 -22.88
CA ASP A 34 19.74 -12.91 -22.72
C ASP A 34 18.43 -12.46 -22.04
N ALA A 35 17.30 -13.07 -22.41
CA ALA A 35 16.02 -12.80 -21.79
C ALA A 35 16.01 -13.22 -20.31
N MET A 36 16.62 -14.38 -20.00
CA MET A 36 16.75 -14.88 -18.64
C MET A 36 17.58 -13.94 -17.76
N GLU A 37 18.71 -13.45 -18.25
CA GLU A 37 19.55 -12.48 -17.53
C GLU A 37 18.79 -11.19 -17.23
N LYS A 38 18.06 -10.65 -18.23
CA LYS A 38 17.22 -9.45 -18.06
C LYS A 38 16.12 -9.68 -17.04
N VAL A 39 15.46 -10.84 -17.04
CA VAL A 39 14.44 -11.19 -16.06
C VAL A 39 15.04 -11.29 -14.65
N GLN A 40 16.23 -11.87 -14.51
CA GLN A 40 16.94 -11.92 -13.22
C GLN A 40 17.28 -10.52 -12.72
N LEU A 41 17.77 -9.64 -13.60
CA LEU A 41 18.06 -8.24 -13.27
C LEU A 41 16.81 -7.48 -12.80
N ILE A 42 15.68 -7.65 -13.49
CA ILE A 42 14.40 -7.04 -13.10
C ILE A 42 13.95 -7.55 -11.73
N ARG A 43 14.00 -8.87 -11.50
CA ARG A 43 13.66 -9.47 -10.20
C ARG A 43 14.54 -8.94 -9.08
N HIS A 44 15.85 -8.80 -9.32
CA HIS A 44 16.77 -8.24 -8.35
C HIS A 44 16.41 -6.79 -8.01
N ARG A 45 16.22 -5.94 -9.02
CA ARG A 45 15.82 -4.54 -8.83
C ARG A 45 14.50 -4.40 -8.07
N LEU A 46 13.50 -5.21 -8.41
CA LEU A 46 12.22 -5.25 -7.70
C LEU A 46 12.38 -5.61 -6.22
N LYS A 47 13.19 -6.62 -5.90
CA LYS A 47 13.49 -6.99 -4.51
C LYS A 47 14.20 -5.85 -3.76
N THR A 48 15.16 -5.19 -4.40
CA THR A 48 15.86 -4.03 -3.80
C THR A 48 14.90 -2.86 -3.55
N THR A 49 14.02 -2.54 -4.48
CA THR A 49 13.03 -1.47 -4.29
C THR A 49 12.04 -1.82 -3.18
N HIS A 50 11.53 -3.05 -3.16
CA HIS A 50 10.60 -3.53 -2.14
C HIS A 50 11.23 -3.51 -0.73
N SER A 51 12.47 -3.97 -0.59
CA SER A 51 13.19 -3.92 0.69
C SER A 51 13.43 -2.48 1.16
N ARG A 52 13.80 -1.56 0.27
CA ARG A 52 13.90 -0.12 0.60
C ARG A 52 12.57 0.47 1.06
N GLN A 53 11.49 0.18 0.35
CA GLN A 53 10.15 0.67 0.71
C GLN A 53 9.70 0.11 2.06
N LYS A 54 9.92 -1.20 2.29
CA LYS A 54 9.65 -1.85 3.56
C LYS A 54 10.46 -1.22 4.69
N PHE A 55 11.76 -1.00 4.49
CA PHE A 55 12.60 -0.31 5.46
C PHE A 55 12.08 1.10 5.78
N TYR A 56 11.66 1.91 4.79
CA TYR A 56 11.07 3.22 5.06
C TYR A 56 9.75 3.15 5.83
N ALA A 57 8.90 2.15 5.55
CA ALA A 57 7.67 1.94 6.28
C ALA A 57 7.93 1.48 7.72
N ASP A 58 8.87 0.55 7.91
CA ASP A 58 9.19 -0.07 9.19
C ASP A 58 9.96 0.90 10.10
N VAL A 59 10.93 1.66 9.59
CA VAL A 59 11.66 2.69 10.37
C VAL A 59 10.73 3.78 10.92
N ARG A 60 9.61 4.05 10.24
CA ARG A 60 8.60 5.02 10.67
C ARG A 60 7.50 4.40 11.53
N ARG A 61 7.47 3.08 11.67
CA ARG A 61 6.65 2.34 12.62
C ARG A 61 7.50 2.06 13.85
N ARG A 62 7.51 2.99 14.80
CA ARG A 62 7.93 2.62 16.15
C ARG A 62 6.81 1.81 16.77
N ASP A 63 7.13 0.66 17.33
CA ASP A 63 6.23 0.02 18.28
C ASP A 63 6.09 1.00 19.46
N LEU A 64 4.86 1.46 19.72
CA LEU A 64 4.60 2.33 20.87
C LEU A 64 4.58 1.42 22.11
N GLU A 65 5.75 1.27 22.72
CA GLU A 65 5.88 0.76 24.08
C GLU A 65 5.66 1.92 25.04
N PHE A 66 4.64 1.82 25.88
CA PHE A 66 4.33 2.82 26.90
C PHE A 66 4.61 2.23 28.28
N GLN A 67 5.21 3.02 29.14
CA GLN A 67 5.32 2.68 30.56
C GLN A 67 4.07 3.14 31.31
N ILE A 68 3.79 2.47 32.42
CA ILE A 68 2.79 2.94 33.39
C ILE A 68 3.31 4.31 33.86
N ASP A 69 2.44 5.33 33.87
CA ASP A 69 2.72 6.77 34.11
C ASP A 69 3.17 7.61 32.89
N ASP A 70 3.24 7.05 31.67
CA ASP A 70 3.44 7.87 30.47
C ASP A 70 2.19 8.68 30.10
N TRP A 71 2.38 9.97 29.78
CA TRP A 71 1.30 10.85 29.33
C TRP A 71 0.94 10.60 27.86
N ILE A 72 -0.16 9.90 27.63
CA ILE A 72 -0.60 9.53 26.28
C ILE A 72 -1.84 10.33 25.87
N PHE A 73 -1.79 10.86 24.65
CA PHE A 73 -2.94 11.48 24.02
C PHE A 73 -3.79 10.41 23.31
N LEU A 74 -4.95 10.08 23.88
CA LEU A 74 -5.87 9.14 23.25
C LEU A 74 -6.56 9.80 22.06
N LYS A 75 -6.38 9.24 20.86
CA LYS A 75 -7.12 9.65 19.66
C LYS A 75 -8.57 9.21 19.77
N VAL A 76 -9.49 10.16 19.70
CA VAL A 76 -10.92 9.89 19.85
C VAL A 76 -11.62 9.95 18.50
N SER A 77 -12.60 9.05 18.28
CA SER A 77 -13.41 9.09 17.07
C SER A 77 -14.27 10.36 17.04
N LEU A 78 -14.53 10.87 15.84
CA LEU A 78 -15.29 12.11 15.64
C LEU A 78 -16.65 12.08 16.35
N THR A 79 -17.30 10.92 16.40
CA THR A 79 -18.59 10.70 17.09
C THR A 79 -18.48 10.89 18.60
N LYS A 80 -17.41 10.39 19.22
CA LYS A 80 -17.15 10.54 20.66
C LYS A 80 -16.72 11.97 21.01
N VAL A 81 -16.02 12.67 20.11
CA VAL A 81 -15.65 14.09 20.26
C VAL A 81 -16.91 14.97 20.29
N VAL A 82 -17.85 14.74 19.38
CA VAL A 82 -19.13 15.48 19.37
C VAL A 82 -19.94 15.23 20.64
N LEU A 83 -19.96 13.98 21.14
CA LEU A 83 -20.66 13.64 22.38
C LEU A 83 -20.02 14.28 23.62
N ARG A 84 -18.68 14.31 23.73
CA ARG A 84 -17.97 14.86 24.89
C ARG A 84 -17.88 16.38 24.90
N PHE A 85 -17.63 17.00 23.75
CA PHE A 85 -17.40 18.44 23.64
C PHE A 85 -18.62 19.22 23.13
N GLY A 86 -19.68 18.51 22.72
CA GLY A 86 -20.95 19.11 22.26
C GLY A 86 -20.87 19.92 20.96
N LYS A 87 -19.67 20.14 20.41
CA LYS A 87 -19.42 20.98 19.24
C LYS A 87 -19.05 20.09 18.05
N LYS A 88 -19.77 20.23 16.93
CA LYS A 88 -19.43 19.61 15.65
C LYS A 88 -18.94 20.71 14.71
N GLY A 89 -17.63 20.84 14.55
CA GLY A 89 -17.02 21.89 13.75
C GLY A 89 -15.63 21.53 13.25
N LYS A 90 -15.14 22.25 12.25
CA LYS A 90 -13.73 22.20 11.85
C LYS A 90 -12.88 22.69 13.04
N LEU A 91 -11.68 22.11 13.21
CA LEU A 91 -10.73 22.43 14.29
C LEU A 91 -11.07 21.90 15.70
N ASN A 92 -11.94 20.89 15.82
CA ASN A 92 -12.13 20.22 17.11
C ASN A 92 -10.91 19.36 17.52
N PRO A 93 -10.54 19.32 18.81
CA PRO A 93 -9.49 18.43 19.30
C PRO A 93 -9.85 16.97 19.01
N SER A 94 -8.99 16.28 18.27
CA SER A 94 -9.13 14.83 18.02
C SER A 94 -8.45 13.97 19.08
N TYR A 95 -7.83 14.60 20.08
CA TYR A 95 -7.09 13.97 21.16
C TYR A 95 -7.63 14.44 22.51
N VAL A 96 -7.76 13.52 23.46
CA VAL A 96 -8.15 13.81 24.85
C VAL A 96 -6.89 13.95 25.71
N VAL A 97 -6.99 14.79 26.75
CA VAL A 97 -5.98 15.12 27.78
C VAL A 97 -5.23 13.87 28.26
N PRO A 98 -3.93 14.00 28.63
CA PRO A 98 -3.13 12.91 29.20
C PRO A 98 -3.89 12.17 30.31
N GLN A 99 -4.02 10.86 30.13
CA GLN A 99 -4.54 9.93 31.13
C GLN A 99 -3.38 9.04 31.56
N ASP A 100 -3.26 8.81 32.88
CA ASP A 100 -2.33 7.82 33.41
C ASP A 100 -2.77 6.43 32.92
N LEU A 101 -1.81 5.62 32.46
CA LEU A 101 -2.05 4.23 32.08
C LEU A 101 -2.33 3.38 33.33
N GLU A 102 -3.53 3.48 33.91
CA GLU A 102 -4.01 2.47 34.86
C GLU A 102 -4.29 1.16 34.11
N LYS A 103 -3.76 0.04 34.61
CA LYS A 103 -3.97 -1.30 34.05
C LYS A 103 -5.47 -1.63 34.07
N SER A 104 -6.17 -1.35 32.97
CA SER A 104 -7.52 -1.84 32.73
C SER A 104 -7.63 -2.27 31.26
N TRP A 105 -7.37 -3.56 31.04
CA TRP A 105 -8.00 -4.31 29.94
C TRP A 105 -9.19 -5.06 30.52
#